data_AF-A0A847QHA8-F1
#
_entry.id   AF-A0A847QHA8-F1
#
_cell.length_a   1.000
_cell.length_b   1.000
_cell.length_c   1.000
_cell.angle_alpha   90.00
_cell.angle_beta   90.00
_cell.angle_gamma   90.00
#
_symmetry.space_group_name_H-M   'P 1'
#
loop_
_entity.id
_entity.type
_entity.pdbx_description
1 polymer ?
#
loop_
_entity_poly.entity_id
_entity_poly.type
_entity_poly.pdbx_seq_one_letter_code
_entity_poly.pdbx_strand_id
1 'polypeptide(L)'
;MLSSITVSLIALICIIIFILYKRNLLSRMLPDNSAVMTNQFKEQLEQTADTVLAQLETKIAHLEALLNEADSRIFELEKRLRAIDANAMLGDKQKDILVERYTALQEMNIEQDVVQSSVDISSHDQEYVGKTASEDDDKRRLVLAMAEQGYNITEIAKVTGKGKGEIMLLLQLNKR
;
A
#
# COMPACT_ATOMS: atom_id res chain seq x y z
N MET A 1 40.60 25.17 82.90
CA MET A 1 39.15 25.41 83.01
C MET A 1 38.70 26.59 82.17
N LEU A 2 38.86 27.85 82.59
CA LEU A 2 38.40 29.01 81.80
C LEU A 2 39.08 29.14 80.43
N SER A 3 40.43 29.09 80.35
CA SER A 3 41.16 29.24 79.08
C SER A 3 40.87 28.13 78.05
N SER A 4 40.53 26.92 78.51
CA SER A 4 40.09 25.82 77.64
C SER A 4 38.67 26.03 77.11
N ILE A 5 37.79 26.69 77.89
CA ILE A 5 36.43 27.04 77.45
C ILE A 5 36.49 28.17 76.41
N THR A 6 37.32 29.20 76.62
CA THR A 6 37.44 30.31 75.65
C THR A 6 38.02 29.86 74.31
N VAL A 7 39.03 28.98 74.31
CA VAL A 7 39.58 28.40 73.06
C VAL A 7 38.53 27.55 72.32
N SER A 8 37.75 26.75 73.05
CA SER A 8 36.65 25.96 72.45
C SER A 8 35.56 26.86 71.83
N LEU A 9 35.18 27.95 72.51
CA LEU A 9 34.21 28.92 72.01
C LEU A 9 34.68 29.58 70.70
N ILE A 10 35.95 30.01 70.64
CA ILE A 10 36.55 30.62 69.45
C ILE A 10 36.59 29.60 68.29
N ALA A 11 37.00 28.36 68.56
CA ALA A 11 37.01 27.29 67.55
C ALA A 11 35.61 27.04 66.97
N LEU A 12 34.57 27.01 67.82
CA LEU A 12 33.19 26.84 67.39
C LEU A 12 32.68 28.01 66.53
N ILE A 13 33.03 29.26 66.89
CA ILE A 13 32.73 30.45 66.07
C ILE A 13 33.43 30.36 64.70
N CYS A 14 34.71 29.99 64.66
CA CYS A 14 35.44 29.78 63.42
C CYS A 14 34.81 28.69 62.53
N ILE A 15 34.33 27.59 63.11
CA ILE A 15 33.62 26.53 62.38
C ILE A 15 32.30 27.04 61.80
N ILE A 16 31.51 27.82 62.56
CA ILE A 16 30.27 28.42 62.05
C ILE A 16 30.56 29.38 60.89
N ILE A 17 31.57 30.25 61.02
CA ILE A 17 31.99 31.17 59.95
C ILE A 17 32.46 30.38 58.71
N PHE A 18 33.22 29.30 58.89
CA PHE A 18 33.65 28.43 57.79
C PHE A 18 32.47 27.75 57.08
N ILE A 19 31.48 27.25 57.83
CA ILE A 19 30.26 26.67 57.26
C ILE A 19 29.46 27.72 56.49
N LEU A 20 29.29 28.93 57.04
CA LEU A 20 28.60 30.03 56.36
C LEU A 20 29.34 30.47 55.09
N TYR A 21 30.66 30.57 55.12
CA TYR A 21 31.50 30.91 53.97
C TYR A 21 31.40 29.83 52.88
N LYS A 22 31.54 28.55 53.24
CA LYS A 22 31.36 27.42 52.31
C LYS A 22 29.95 27.38 51.72
N ARG A 23 28.91 27.64 52.53
CA ARG A 23 27.51 27.67 52.06
C ARG A 23 27.28 28.82 51.09
N ASN A 24 27.80 30.02 51.38
CA ASN A 24 27.72 31.20 50.51
C ASN A 24 28.46 30.96 49.18
N LEU A 25 29.64 30.32 49.23
CA LEU A 25 30.39 29.91 48.04
C LEU A 25 29.59 28.91 47.18
N LEU A 26 28.96 27.90 47.79
CA LEU A 26 28.11 26.93 47.09
C LEU A 26 26.88 27.60 46.47
N SER A 27 26.20 28.51 47.18
CA SER A 27 25.07 29.27 46.60
C SER A 27 25.49 30.25 45.49
N ARG A 28 26.78 30.59 45.38
CA ARG A 28 27.31 31.35 44.24
C ARG A 28 27.73 30.47 43.05
N MET A 29 28.01 29.18 43.28
CA MET A 29 28.33 28.19 42.23
C MET A 29 27.13 27.38 41.76
N LEU A 30 26.02 27.36 42.51
CA LEU A 30 24.70 26.98 42.03
C LEU A 30 23.85 28.25 41.85
N PRO A 31 24.04 29.02 40.75
CA PRO A 31 22.99 29.93 40.28
C PRO A 31 21.76 29.11 39.87
N ASP A 32 20.65 29.78 39.54
CA ASP A 32 19.35 29.20 39.19
C ASP A 32 19.30 28.41 37.86
N ASN A 33 20.34 27.62 37.56
CA ASN A 33 20.44 26.72 36.42
C ASN A 33 19.26 25.74 36.34
N SER A 34 18.61 25.39 37.47
CA SER A 34 17.38 24.60 37.45
C SER A 34 16.21 25.36 36.82
N ALA A 35 16.04 26.66 37.12
CA ALA A 35 15.03 27.50 36.49
C ALA A 35 15.36 27.78 35.01
N VAL A 36 16.63 28.04 34.69
CA VAL A 36 17.10 28.22 33.31
C VAL A 36 16.90 26.95 32.47
N MET A 37 17.31 25.77 32.98
CA MET A 37 17.05 24.47 32.34
C MET A 37 15.56 24.20 32.15
N THR A 38 14.72 24.53 33.14
CA THR A 38 13.26 24.33 33.04
C THR A 38 12.64 25.23 31.97
N ASN A 39 13.08 26.48 31.88
CA ASN A 39 12.64 27.41 30.84
C ASN A 39 13.11 26.97 29.45
N GLN A 40 14.37 26.54 29.31
CA GLN A 40 14.90 25.97 28.06
C GLN A 40 14.16 24.69 27.64
N PHE A 41 13.84 23.81 28.59
CA PHE A 41 13.04 22.61 28.30
C PHE A 41 11.61 22.96 27.88
N LYS A 42 10.99 23.98 28.50
CA LYS A 42 9.68 24.48 28.08
C LYS A 42 9.74 25.04 26.65
N GLU A 43 10.73 25.86 26.34
CA GLU A 43 10.94 26.45 25.01
C GLU A 43 11.18 25.36 23.94
N GLN A 44 11.99 24.34 24.26
CA GLN A 44 12.19 23.18 23.39
C GLN A 44 10.92 22.34 23.22
N LEU A 45 10.10 22.19 24.25
CA LEU A 45 8.81 21.48 24.17
C LEU A 45 7.83 22.24 23.29
N GLU A 46 7.77 23.56 23.41
CA GLU A 46 6.94 24.47 22.60
C GLU A 46 7.37 24.39 21.12
N GLN A 47 8.66 24.55 20.82
CA GLN A 47 9.21 24.38 19.47
C GLN A 47 8.98 22.98 18.90
N THR A 48 9.06 21.93 19.73
CA THR A 48 8.78 20.55 19.30
C THR A 48 7.29 20.35 19.00
N ALA A 49 6.41 20.90 19.84
CA ALA A 49 4.97 20.85 19.64
C ALA A 49 4.56 21.57 18.35
N ASP A 50 5.07 22.78 18.11
CA ASP A 50 4.82 23.55 16.89
C ASP A 50 5.33 22.83 15.64
N THR A 51 6.53 22.23 15.72
CA THR A 51 7.10 21.44 14.63
C THR A 51 6.25 20.21 14.32
N VAL A 52 5.76 19.50 15.35
CA VAL A 52 4.84 18.36 15.18
C VAL A 52 3.49 18.81 14.65
N LEU A 53 2.96 19.96 15.09
CA LEU A 53 1.70 20.52 14.61
C LEU A 53 1.76 20.84 13.11
N ALA A 54 2.80 21.55 12.67
CA ALA A 54 3.03 21.88 11.26
C ALA A 54 3.25 20.64 10.39
N GLN A 55 3.94 19.61 10.92
CA GLN A 55 4.05 18.32 10.25
C GLN A 55 2.69 17.63 10.11
N LEU A 56 1.87 17.60 11.17
CA LEU A 56 0.53 17.01 11.14
C LEU A 56 -0.38 17.75 10.16
N GLU A 57 -0.39 19.08 10.16
CA GLU A 57 -1.13 19.91 9.19
C GLU A 57 -0.73 19.57 7.75
N THR A 58 0.58 19.49 7.48
CA THR A 58 1.11 19.09 6.16
C THR A 58 0.65 17.67 5.77
N LYS A 59 0.60 16.73 6.72
CA LYS A 59 0.11 15.36 6.49
C LYS A 59 -1.40 15.31 6.26
N ILE A 60 -2.19 16.13 6.95
CA ILE A 60 -3.63 16.26 6.76
C ILE A 60 -3.91 16.78 5.35
N ALA A 61 -3.30 17.91 4.95
CA ALA A 61 -3.46 18.48 3.62
C ALA A 61 -3.07 17.49 2.49
N HIS A 62 -2.00 16.72 2.69
CA HIS A 62 -1.59 15.67 1.75
C HIS A 62 -2.59 14.49 1.69
N LEU A 63 -3.19 14.10 2.82
CA LEU A 63 -4.24 13.07 2.86
C LEU A 63 -5.53 13.56 2.20
N GLU A 64 -5.93 14.81 2.43
CA GLU A 64 -7.09 15.43 1.76
C GLU A 64 -6.90 15.51 0.24
N ALA A 65 -5.68 15.83 -0.22
CA ALA A 65 -5.35 15.83 -1.65
C ALA A 65 -5.44 14.41 -2.27
N LEU A 66 -4.90 13.40 -1.57
CA LEU A 66 -5.01 11.99 -1.98
C LEU A 66 -6.45 11.47 -2.00
N LEU A 67 -7.27 11.89 -1.04
CA LEU A 67 -8.67 11.50 -0.94
C LEU A 67 -9.48 12.11 -2.09
N ASN A 68 -9.27 13.41 -2.38
CA ASN A 68 -9.86 14.06 -3.56
C ASN A 68 -9.40 13.41 -4.89
N GLU A 69 -8.14 13.00 -5.03
CA GLU A 69 -7.71 12.25 -6.22
C GLU A 69 -8.43 10.89 -6.29
N ALA A 70 -8.50 10.14 -5.19
CA ALA A 70 -9.19 8.86 -5.14
C ALA A 70 -10.68 8.97 -5.53
N ASP A 71 -11.40 9.95 -4.99
CA ASP A 71 -12.81 10.21 -5.34
C ASP A 71 -12.97 10.60 -6.82
N SER A 72 -12.05 11.42 -7.36
CA SER A 72 -12.03 11.76 -8.78
C SER A 72 -11.83 10.52 -9.66
N ARG A 73 -10.93 9.61 -9.28
CA ARG A 73 -10.71 8.32 -9.97
C ARG A 73 -11.91 7.39 -9.88
N ILE A 74 -12.56 7.33 -8.72
CA ILE A 74 -13.79 6.53 -8.52
C ILE A 74 -14.89 7.05 -9.46
N PHE A 75 -15.11 8.36 -9.51
CA PHE A 75 -16.09 8.97 -10.41
C PHE A 75 -15.76 8.72 -11.90
N GLU A 76 -14.48 8.81 -12.29
CA GLU A 76 -14.05 8.48 -13.65
C GLU A 76 -14.31 7.01 -14.00
N LEU A 77 -14.00 6.09 -13.09
CA LEU A 77 -14.21 4.65 -13.25
C LEU A 77 -15.70 4.29 -13.29
N GLU A 78 -16.54 4.89 -12.44
CA GLU A 78 -18.00 4.68 -12.46
C GLU A 78 -18.60 5.18 -13.79
N LYS A 79 -18.15 6.33 -14.30
CA LYS A 79 -18.56 6.84 -15.60
C LYS A 79 -18.15 5.90 -16.74
N ARG A 80 -16.94 5.34 -16.70
CA ARG A 80 -16.46 4.35 -17.67
C ARG A 80 -17.27 3.04 -17.58
N LEU A 81 -17.59 2.58 -16.37
CA LEU A 81 -18.40 1.38 -16.13
C LEU A 81 -19.81 1.55 -16.71
N ARG A 82 -20.50 2.64 -16.37
CA ARG A 82 -21.83 2.97 -16.93
C ARG A 82 -21.83 3.04 -18.47
N ALA A 83 -20.75 3.54 -19.09
CA ALA A 83 -20.61 3.56 -20.54
C ALA A 83 -20.40 2.15 -21.14
N ILE A 84 -19.68 1.27 -20.45
CA ILE A 84 -19.52 -0.14 -20.82
C ILE A 84 -20.86 -0.88 -20.69
N ASP A 85 -21.59 -0.69 -19.58
CA ASP A 85 -22.90 -1.31 -19.35
C ASP A 85 -23.93 -0.88 -20.41
N ALA A 86 -23.96 0.42 -20.76
CA ALA A 86 -24.80 0.93 -21.83
C ALA A 86 -24.45 0.31 -23.19
N ASN A 87 -23.16 0.14 -23.50
CA ASN A 87 -22.71 -0.52 -24.72
C ASN A 87 -23.03 -2.03 -24.73
N ALA A 88 -22.95 -2.71 -23.58
CA ALA A 88 -23.35 -4.11 -23.43
C ALA A 88 -24.86 -4.28 -23.69
N MET A 89 -25.70 -3.41 -23.11
CA MET A 89 -27.15 -3.39 -23.39
C MET A 89 -27.50 -3.13 -24.85
N LEU A 90 -26.70 -2.34 -25.58
CA LEU A 90 -26.86 -2.16 -27.03
C LEU A 90 -26.42 -3.40 -27.81
N GLY A 91 -25.31 -4.03 -27.41
CA GLY A 91 -24.80 -5.25 -28.02
C GLY A 91 -25.76 -6.43 -27.89
N ASP A 92 -26.37 -6.61 -26.72
CA ASP A 92 -27.34 -7.70 -26.51
C ASP A 92 -28.66 -7.46 -27.26
N LYS A 93 -29.19 -6.23 -27.26
CA LYS A 93 -30.34 -5.88 -28.14
C LYS A 93 -30.04 -6.11 -29.62
N GLN A 94 -28.81 -5.84 -30.06
CA GLN A 94 -28.41 -6.07 -31.44
C GLN A 94 -28.31 -7.57 -31.78
N LYS A 95 -27.89 -8.41 -30.82
CA LYS A 95 -27.95 -9.88 -30.95
C LYS A 95 -29.38 -10.38 -30.99
N ASP A 96 -30.26 -9.91 -30.11
CA ASP A 96 -31.68 -10.32 -30.07
C ASP A 96 -32.36 -10.02 -31.42
N ILE A 97 -32.18 -8.82 -31.97
CA ILE A 97 -32.71 -8.44 -33.30
C ILE A 97 -32.11 -9.29 -34.43
N LEU A 98 -30.83 -9.68 -34.33
CA LEU A 98 -30.20 -10.58 -35.30
C LEU A 98 -30.77 -12.00 -35.19
N VAL A 99 -30.94 -12.52 -33.97
CA VAL A 99 -31.54 -13.85 -33.72
C VAL A 99 -32.96 -13.88 -34.25
N GLU A 100 -33.79 -12.89 -33.91
CA GLU A 100 -35.18 -12.76 -34.40
C GLU A 100 -35.25 -12.73 -35.93
N ARG A 101 -34.32 -12.03 -36.59
CA ARG A 101 -34.23 -11.97 -38.05
C ARG A 101 -33.78 -13.30 -38.66
N TYR A 102 -32.89 -14.04 -38.01
CA TYR A 102 -32.47 -15.37 -38.47
C TYR A 102 -33.58 -16.42 -38.27
N THR A 103 -34.30 -16.41 -37.13
CA THR A 103 -35.42 -17.32 -36.91
C THR A 103 -36.58 -17.05 -37.88
N ALA A 104 -36.91 -15.77 -38.14
CA ALA A 104 -37.94 -15.42 -39.13
C ALA A 104 -37.59 -15.86 -40.56
N LEU A 105 -36.31 -15.81 -40.94
CA LEU A 105 -35.84 -16.33 -42.23
C LEU A 105 -35.84 -17.86 -42.27
N GLN A 106 -35.59 -18.52 -41.13
CA GLN A 106 -35.59 -19.98 -41.02
C GLN A 106 -37.02 -20.55 -41.10
N GLU A 107 -38.02 -19.88 -40.51
CA GLU A 107 -39.44 -20.26 -40.65
C GLU A 107 -39.95 -20.12 -42.10
N MET A 108 -39.53 -19.09 -42.84
CA MET A 108 -39.85 -18.95 -44.27
C MET A 108 -39.22 -20.05 -45.16
N ASN A 109 -38.21 -20.76 -44.68
CA ASN A 109 -37.49 -21.78 -45.46
C ASN A 109 -37.90 -23.23 -45.11
N ILE A 110 -38.89 -23.43 -44.23
CA ILE A 110 -39.34 -24.76 -43.78
C ILE A 110 -40.50 -25.32 -44.62
N GLU A 111 -41.20 -24.50 -45.43
CA GLU A 111 -42.21 -25.01 -46.38
C GLU A 111 -41.63 -25.58 -47.69
N GLN A 112 -40.32 -25.50 -47.90
CA GLN A 112 -39.61 -26.16 -49.01
C GLN A 112 -38.27 -26.75 -48.56
N ASP A 113 -38.28 -27.91 -47.92
CA ASP A 113 -37.74 -29.14 -48.55
C ASP A 113 -38.03 -30.38 -47.68
N VAL A 114 -38.94 -31.24 -48.15
CA VAL A 114 -39.10 -32.60 -47.63
C VAL A 114 -38.52 -33.53 -48.67
N VAL A 115 -37.25 -33.94 -48.52
CA VAL A 115 -36.80 -35.33 -48.77
C VAL A 115 -35.40 -35.58 -48.18
N GLN A 116 -35.33 -36.71 -47.49
CA GLN A 116 -34.17 -37.39 -46.92
C GLN A 116 -32.83 -37.30 -47.69
N SER A 117 -31.77 -37.04 -46.94
CA SER A 117 -30.57 -37.90 -47.00
C SER A 117 -29.90 -38.01 -45.63
N SER A 118 -29.29 -39.17 -45.41
CA SER A 118 -28.82 -39.68 -44.13
C SER A 118 -27.32 -39.99 -44.18
N VAL A 119 -26.67 -40.09 -43.01
CA VAL A 119 -25.31 -40.66 -42.82
C VAL A 119 -24.19 -39.68 -43.28
N ASP A 120 -23.05 -39.48 -42.59
CA ASP A 120 -22.38 -40.29 -41.57
C ASP A 120 -21.67 -39.49 -40.45
N ILE A 121 -21.24 -40.18 -39.40
CA ILE A 121 -20.31 -39.70 -38.37
C ILE A 121 -18.92 -40.28 -38.64
N SER A 122 -17.90 -39.45 -38.90
CA SER A 122 -16.51 -39.77 -38.53
C SER A 122 -15.52 -38.61 -38.61
N SER A 123 -14.64 -38.61 -37.61
CA SER A 123 -13.51 -37.73 -37.32
C SER A 123 -12.28 -37.89 -38.23
N HIS A 124 -11.81 -36.77 -38.80
CA HIS A 124 -10.42 -36.42 -39.16
C HIS A 124 -10.47 -34.89 -39.42
N ASP A 125 -9.93 -33.97 -38.63
CA ASP A 125 -8.71 -33.86 -37.80
C ASP A 125 -7.42 -33.56 -38.59
N GLN A 126 -6.75 -32.47 -38.17
CA GLN A 126 -5.47 -31.88 -38.66
C GLN A 126 -5.51 -31.28 -40.10
N GLU A 127 -4.81 -30.19 -40.46
CA GLU A 127 -3.68 -29.39 -39.92
C GLU A 127 -3.90 -27.87 -40.17
N TYR A 128 -3.25 -26.88 -39.53
CA TYR A 128 -2.53 -26.79 -38.24
C TYR A 128 -2.17 -25.32 -37.90
N VAL A 129 -2.48 -24.84 -36.67
CA VAL A 129 -1.65 -23.82 -35.97
C VAL A 129 -1.48 -24.27 -34.52
N GLY A 130 -0.92 -25.48 -34.34
CA GLY A 130 -0.51 -25.96 -33.03
C GLY A 130 0.82 -25.32 -32.62
N LYS A 131 0.82 -24.57 -31.50
CA LYS A 131 2.09 -24.20 -30.84
C LYS A 131 2.01 -23.83 -29.36
N THR A 132 0.83 -23.57 -28.81
CA THR A 132 0.71 -22.87 -27.51
C THR A 132 0.72 -23.78 -26.27
N ALA A 133 0.19 -25.01 -26.34
CA ALA A 133 0.06 -25.86 -25.14
C ALA A 133 1.40 -26.19 -24.46
N SER A 134 2.41 -26.65 -25.21
CA SER A 134 3.73 -26.94 -24.63
C SER A 134 4.46 -25.67 -24.20
N GLU A 135 4.40 -24.60 -25.01
CA GLU A 135 5.10 -23.36 -24.69
C GLU A 135 4.57 -22.70 -23.40
N ASP A 136 3.27 -22.79 -23.10
CA ASP A 136 2.71 -22.23 -21.87
C ASP A 136 3.08 -23.06 -20.62
N ASP A 137 3.17 -24.39 -20.73
CA ASP A 137 3.67 -25.24 -19.64
C ASP A 137 5.17 -25.01 -19.38
N ASP A 138 5.98 -24.81 -20.42
CA ASP A 138 7.40 -24.46 -20.28
C ASP A 138 7.57 -23.05 -19.66
N LYS A 139 6.78 -22.07 -20.11
CA LYS A 139 6.74 -20.73 -19.49
C LYS A 139 6.31 -20.81 -18.02
N ARG A 140 5.33 -21.66 -17.68
CA ARG A 140 4.87 -21.89 -16.30
C ARG A 140 5.95 -22.52 -15.42
N ARG A 141 6.70 -23.50 -15.93
CA ARG A 141 7.86 -24.08 -15.24
C ARG A 141 8.97 -23.04 -15.02
N LEU A 142 9.23 -22.20 -16.01
CA LEU A 142 10.20 -21.10 -15.90
C LEU A 142 9.79 -20.06 -14.84
N VAL A 143 8.52 -19.66 -14.79
CA VAL A 143 7.97 -18.77 -13.73
C VAL A 143 8.26 -19.32 -12.34
N LEU A 144 8.02 -20.62 -12.13
CA LEU A 144 8.22 -21.28 -10.83
C LEU A 144 9.70 -21.35 -10.46
N ALA A 145 10.57 -21.79 -11.39
CA ALA A 145 12.01 -21.89 -11.15
C ALA A 145 12.64 -20.51 -10.84
N MET A 146 12.20 -19.43 -11.51
CA MET A 146 12.65 -18.08 -11.18
C MET A 146 12.14 -17.59 -9.82
N ALA A 147 10.92 -17.95 -9.42
CA ALA A 147 10.38 -17.57 -8.12
C ALA A 147 11.08 -18.31 -6.96
N GLU A 148 11.45 -19.59 -7.15
CA GLU A 148 12.27 -20.35 -6.20
C GLU A 148 13.68 -19.76 -6.03
N GLN A 149 14.25 -19.23 -7.13
CA GLN A 149 15.53 -18.49 -7.12
C GLN A 149 15.43 -17.08 -6.51
N GLY A 150 14.23 -16.65 -6.08
CA GLY A 150 14.01 -15.38 -5.38
C GLY A 150 13.86 -14.14 -6.28
N TYR A 151 13.67 -14.31 -7.60
CA TYR A 151 13.47 -13.18 -8.52
C TYR A 151 12.16 -12.41 -8.23
N ASN A 152 12.16 -11.12 -8.53
CA ASN A 152 10.97 -10.28 -8.33
C ASN A 152 9.87 -10.62 -9.35
N ILE A 153 8.60 -10.60 -8.92
CA ILE A 153 7.42 -10.78 -9.78
C ILE A 153 7.48 -9.89 -11.04
N THR A 154 8.04 -8.67 -10.93
CA THR A 154 8.20 -7.75 -12.06
C THR A 154 9.26 -8.18 -13.07
N GLU A 155 10.31 -8.87 -12.63
CA GLU A 155 11.40 -9.39 -13.47
C GLU A 155 10.94 -10.68 -14.17
N ILE A 156 10.25 -11.55 -13.43
CA ILE A 156 9.62 -12.76 -13.99
C ILE A 156 8.61 -12.37 -15.08
N ALA A 157 7.79 -11.34 -14.85
CA ALA A 157 6.87 -10.80 -15.87
C ALA A 157 7.59 -10.32 -17.13
N LYS A 158 8.74 -9.66 -16.96
CA LYS A 158 9.55 -9.15 -18.07
C LYS A 158 10.20 -10.28 -18.89
N VAL A 159 10.65 -11.34 -18.24
CA VAL A 159 11.32 -12.49 -18.89
C VAL A 159 10.33 -13.45 -19.55
N THR A 160 9.19 -13.71 -18.89
CA THR A 160 8.21 -14.72 -19.35
C THR A 160 7.09 -14.16 -20.22
N GLY A 161 6.99 -12.83 -20.34
CA GLY A 161 5.94 -12.13 -21.09
C GLY A 161 4.55 -12.19 -20.45
N LYS A 162 4.42 -12.82 -19.28
CA LYS A 162 3.15 -13.01 -18.56
C LYS A 162 2.82 -11.81 -17.68
N GLY A 163 1.53 -11.58 -17.46
CA GLY A 163 1.06 -10.46 -16.64
C GLY A 163 1.47 -10.61 -15.18
N LYS A 164 1.75 -9.49 -14.48
CA LYS A 164 2.11 -9.52 -13.05
C LYS A 164 1.07 -10.27 -12.19
N GLY A 165 -0.23 -10.10 -12.51
CA GLY A 165 -1.33 -10.82 -11.85
C GLY A 165 -1.40 -12.31 -12.20
N GLU A 166 -1.06 -12.69 -13.43
CA GLU A 166 -1.01 -14.09 -13.89
C GLU A 166 0.08 -14.86 -13.15
N ILE A 167 1.27 -14.26 -13.01
CA ILE A 167 2.38 -14.83 -12.23
C ILE A 167 2.02 -14.93 -10.74
N MET A 168 1.37 -13.91 -10.18
CA MET A 168 0.93 -13.93 -8.79
C MET A 168 -0.09 -15.04 -8.52
N LEU A 169 -1.04 -15.26 -9.44
CA LEU A 169 -1.98 -16.39 -9.39
C LEU A 169 -1.28 -17.74 -9.51
N LEU A 170 -0.35 -17.90 -10.47
CA LEU A 170 0.44 -19.12 -10.64
C LEU A 170 1.22 -19.50 -9.37
N LEU A 171 1.81 -18.51 -8.69
CA LEU A 171 2.54 -18.71 -7.44
C LEU A 171 1.62 -19.02 -6.25
N GLN A 172 0.43 -18.41 -6.19
CA GLN A 172 -0.57 -18.71 -5.17
C GLN A 172 -1.16 -20.12 -5.32
N LEU A 173 -1.36 -20.58 -6.56
CA LEU A 173 -1.89 -21.92 -6.87
C LEU A 173 -0.88 -23.03 -6.58
N ASN A 174 0.43 -22.76 -6.67
CA ASN A 174 1.49 -23.73 -6.38
C ASN A 174 1.81 -23.84 -4.87
N LYS A 175 1.55 -22.79 -4.08
CA LYS A 175 1.78 -22.76 -2.62
C LYS A 175 0.75 -23.56 -1.77
N ARG A 176 -0.10 -24.38 -2.39
CA ARG A 176 -1.09 -25.25 -1.73
C ARG A 176 -0.72 -26.72 -1.91
#